data_AF-A0A2H0VYZ1-F1
#
_entry.id   AF-A0A2H0VYZ1-F1
#
_cell.length_a   1.000
_cell.length_b   1.000
_cell.length_c   1.000
_cell.angle_alpha   90.00
_cell.angle_beta   90.00
_cell.angle_gamma   90.00
#
_symmetry.space_group_name_H-M   'P 1'
#
loop_
_entity.id
_entity.type
_entity.pdbx_description
1 polymer ?
#
loop_
_entity_poly.entity_id
_entity_poly.type
_entity_poly.pdbx_seq_one_letter_code
_entity_poly.pdbx_strand_id
1 'polypeptide(L)'
;NILISANRILSEKTTKSMFMTMVMAKITPEGNLQYISAGHNQVLKYHADGAKVEELPTGGMALGMVLDIEKTLTVHEIPMKSGDVIVLYSDGLPEARNN
;
A
#
# COMPACT_ATOMS: atom_id res chain seq x y z
N ASN A 1 10.97 8.07 8.34
CA ASN A 1 9.93 7.55 7.44
C ASN A 1 9.58 6.13 7.90
N ILE A 2 8.32 5.85 8.28
CA ILE A 2 7.94 4.61 9.02
C ILE A 2 8.32 3.35 8.23
N LEU A 3 8.09 3.33 6.92
CA LEU A 3 8.41 2.20 6.05
C LEU A 3 9.92 1.92 5.97
N ILE A 4 10.75 2.96 5.94
CA ILE A 4 12.22 2.82 5.93
C ILE A 4 12.70 2.20 7.25
N SER A 5 12.18 2.68 8.38
CA SER A 5 12.49 2.11 9.70
C SER A 5 12.01 0.66 9.82
N ALA A 6 10.80 0.36 9.32
CA ALA A 6 10.28 -1.00 9.28
C ALA A 6 11.15 -1.92 8.40
N ASN A 7 11.59 -1.45 7.22
CA ASN A 7 12.49 -2.19 6.34
C ASN A 7 13.80 -2.56 7.02
N ARG A 8 14.41 -1.61 7.73
CA ARG A 8 15.65 -1.84 8.48
C ARG A 8 15.46 -2.89 9.56
N ILE A 9 14.40 -2.78 10.36
CA ILE A 9 14.10 -3.74 11.43
C ILE A 9 13.83 -5.15 10.85
N LEU A 10 13.06 -5.23 9.76
CA LEU A 10 12.79 -6.50 9.07
C LEU A 10 14.09 -7.10 8.54
N SER A 11 14.88 -6.33 7.79
CA SER A 11 16.15 -6.79 7.22
C SER A 11 17.14 -7.29 8.26
N GLU A 12 17.15 -6.72 9.47
CA GLU A 12 18.00 -7.15 10.59
C GLU A 12 17.47 -8.41 11.30
N LYS A 13 16.15 -8.66 11.26
CA LYS A 13 15.49 -9.74 12.03
C LYS A 13 15.07 -10.95 11.21
N THR A 14 15.12 -10.87 9.89
CA THR A 14 14.66 -11.94 8.99
C THR A 14 15.79 -12.55 8.19
N THR A 15 15.58 -13.76 7.67
CA THR A 15 16.52 -14.36 6.71
C THR A 15 16.42 -13.64 5.36
N LYS A 16 17.48 -13.73 4.54
CA LYS A 16 17.53 -13.12 3.20
C LYS A 16 16.43 -13.59 2.25
N SER A 17 15.73 -14.68 2.56
CA SER A 17 14.63 -15.23 1.76
C SER A 17 13.25 -14.74 2.19
N MET A 18 13.13 -14.00 3.29
CA MET A 18 11.85 -13.48 3.78
C MET A 18 11.71 -12.01 3.42
N PHE A 19 10.53 -11.67 2.89
CA PHE A 19 10.11 -10.30 2.63
C PHE A 19 8.64 -10.15 3.02
N MET A 20 8.18 -8.90 3.12
CA MET A 20 6.81 -8.57 3.46
C MET A 20 6.33 -7.42 2.58
N THR A 21 5.19 -7.59 1.91
CA THR A 21 4.53 -6.47 1.23
C THR A 21 3.79 -5.62 2.26
N MET A 22 3.71 -4.31 2.04
CA MET A 22 2.97 -3.42 2.95
C MET A 22 2.36 -2.25 2.20
N VAL A 23 1.15 -1.87 2.59
CA VAL A 23 0.54 -0.58 2.23
C VAL A 23 0.23 0.18 3.51
N MET A 24 0.47 1.48 3.51
CA MET A 24 0.14 2.37 4.61
C MET A 24 -0.68 3.54 4.07
N ALA A 25 -1.78 3.84 4.74
CA ALA A 25 -2.68 4.93 4.40
C ALA A 25 -2.97 5.77 5.63
N LYS A 26 -3.17 7.07 5.43
CA LYS A 26 -3.65 8.02 6.44
C LYS A 26 -4.62 9.00 5.79
N ILE A 27 -5.57 9.49 6.58
CA ILE A 27 -6.42 10.61 6.19
C ILE A 27 -5.77 11.91 6.66
N THR A 28 -5.66 12.89 5.78
CA THR A 28 -5.14 14.22 6.09
C THR A 28 -6.21 15.07 6.78
N PRO A 29 -5.84 16.16 7.47
CA PRO A 29 -6.83 17.08 8.07
C PRO A 29 -7.83 17.66 7.07
N GLU A 30 -7.44 17.78 5.80
CA GLU A 30 -8.27 18.25 4.69
C GLU A 30 -9.27 17.18 4.20
N GLY A 31 -9.19 15.96 4.74
CA GLY A 31 -10.03 14.82 4.38
C GLY A 31 -9.51 14.00 3.20
N ASN A 32 -8.35 14.33 2.62
CA ASN A 32 -7.74 13.55 1.55
C ASN A 32 -7.07 12.28 2.09
N LEU A 33 -6.88 11.28 1.23
CA LEU A 33 -6.07 10.11 1.56
C LEU A 33 -4.62 10.35 1.11
N GLN A 34 -3.66 10.13 1.99
CA GLN A 34 -2.27 9.90 1.59
C GLN A 34 -1.91 8.44 1.83
N TYR A 35 -1.32 7.79 0.83
CA TYR A 35 -0.88 6.41 0.96
C TYR A 35 0.48 6.17 0.31
N ILE A 36 1.11 5.07 0.72
CA ILE A 36 2.40 4.61 0.22
C ILE A 36 2.42 3.08 0.22
N SER A 37 3.00 2.49 -0.81
CA SER A 37 3.13 1.04 -0.97
C SER A 37 4.60 0.62 -0.96
N ALA A 38 4.86 -0.54 -0.37
CA ALA A 38 6.10 -1.30 -0.42
C ALA A 38 5.80 -2.69 -1.01
N GLY A 39 5.70 -2.77 -2.33
CA GLY A 39 5.45 -4.00 -3.09
C GLY A 39 4.06 -4.60 -2.90
N HIS A 40 3.10 -3.85 -2.37
CA HIS A 40 1.74 -4.36 -2.12
C HIS A 40 0.85 -4.29 -3.36
N ASN A 41 -0.17 -5.14 -3.37
CA ASN A 41 -1.19 -5.23 -4.41
C ASN A 41 -1.92 -3.89 -4.57
N GLN A 42 -2.69 -3.78 -5.66
CA GLN A 42 -3.42 -2.58 -6.02
C GLN A 42 -4.36 -2.11 -4.89
N VAL A 43 -4.39 -0.81 -4.65
CA VAL A 43 -5.40 -0.18 -3.78
C VAL A 43 -6.60 0.18 -4.63
N LEU A 44 -7.82 -0.11 -4.16
CA LEU A 44 -9.03 0.27 -4.90
C LEU A 44 -9.69 1.48 -4.25
N LYS A 45 -10.13 2.41 -5.08
CA LYS A 45 -11.03 3.48 -4.69
C LYS A 45 -12.39 3.25 -5.32
N TYR A 46 -13.41 3.10 -4.48
CA TYR A 46 -14.80 3.20 -4.90
C TYR A 46 -15.25 4.65 -4.82
N HIS A 47 -15.66 5.19 -5.96
CA HIS A 47 -16.28 6.51 -6.09
C HIS A 47 -17.77 6.36 -5.85
N ALA A 48 -18.27 6.99 -4.78
CA ALA A 48 -19.71 7.00 -4.50
C ALA A 48 -20.48 7.72 -5.61
N ASP A 49 -19.86 8.75 -6.18
CA ASP A 49 -20.36 9.45 -7.35
C ASP A 49 -20.22 8.56 -8.60
N GLY A 50 -21.35 8.15 -9.17
CA GLY A 50 -21.39 7.31 -10.37
C GLY A 50 -21.07 5.83 -10.14
N ALA A 51 -20.84 5.39 -8.90
CA ALA A 51 -20.64 3.98 -8.51
C ALA A 51 -19.55 3.26 -9.32
N LYS A 52 -18.35 3.86 -9.38
CA LYS A 52 -17.21 3.34 -10.15
C LYS A 52 -16.07 2.92 -9.24
N VAL A 53 -15.31 1.92 -9.68
CA VAL A 53 -14.07 1.49 -9.03
C VAL A 53 -12.88 1.94 -9.87
N GLU A 54 -11.90 2.53 -9.20
CA GLU A 54 -10.61 2.92 -9.75
C GLU A 54 -9.50 2.13 -9.05
N GLU A 55 -8.59 1.56 -9.84
CA GLU A 55 -7.34 0.99 -9.35
C GLU A 55 -6.32 2.11 -9.18
N LEU A 56 -5.91 2.33 -7.94
CA LEU A 56 -4.90 3.33 -7.61
C LEU A 56 -3.50 2.73 -7.79
N PRO A 57 -2.52 3.53 -8.27
CA PRO A 57 -1.17 3.05 -8.52
C PRO A 57 -0.52 2.56 -7.23
N THR A 58 0.05 1.37 -7.26
CA THR A 58 0.95 0.87 -6.21
C THR A 58 2.30 0.53 -6.80
N GLY A 59 3.25 0.18 -5.94
CA GLY A 59 4.61 -0.09 -6.35
C GLY A 59 5.56 -0.16 -5.16
N GLY A 60 6.82 0.15 -5.43
CA GLY A 60 7.93 0.02 -4.49
C GLY A 60 8.40 -1.42 -4.33
N MET A 61 9.51 -1.60 -3.62
CA MET A 61 10.00 -2.92 -3.26
C MET A 61 9.41 -3.38 -1.93
N ALA A 62 9.16 -4.69 -1.81
CA ALA A 62 8.73 -5.29 -0.56
C ALA A 62 9.80 -5.10 0.53
N LEU A 63 9.34 -4.98 1.78
CA LEU A 63 10.23 -4.81 2.93
C LEU A 63 11.10 -6.07 3.13
N GLY A 64 12.37 -5.87 3.48
CA GLY A 64 13.35 -6.94 3.69
C GLY A 64 14.01 -7.44 2.39
N MET A 65 13.52 -7.03 1.21
CA MET A 65 14.05 -7.49 -0.07
C MET A 65 15.41 -6.85 -0.41
N VAL A 66 15.58 -5.57 -0.09
CA VAL A 66 16.84 -4.82 -0.21
C VAL A 66 17.03 -3.92 1.02
N LEU A 67 18.28 -3.57 1.33
CA LEU A 67 18.60 -2.74 2.50
C LEU A 67 18.03 -1.32 2.41
N ASP A 68 18.09 -0.71 1.22
CA ASP A 68 17.59 0.62 0.95
C ASP A 68 16.44 0.57 -0.06
N ILE A 69 15.25 0.90 0.42
CA ILE A 69 14.02 0.97 -0.38
C ILE A 69 13.57 2.41 -0.65
N GLU A 70 14.26 3.42 -0.10
CA GLU A 70 13.78 4.80 -0.05
C GLU A 70 13.40 5.34 -1.43
N LYS A 71 14.26 5.11 -2.42
CA LYS A 71 14.05 5.55 -3.81
C LYS A 71 12.90 4.83 -4.54
N THR A 72 12.43 3.72 -3.99
CA THR A 72 11.33 2.93 -4.56
C THR A 72 9.97 3.35 -4.01
N LEU A 73 9.97 4.08 -2.88
CA LEU A 73 8.77 4.50 -2.18
C LEU A 73 8.24 5.80 -2.78
N THR A 74 6.97 5.81 -3.17
CA THR A 74 6.27 7.00 -3.65
C THR A 74 5.03 7.25 -2.80
N VAL A 75 4.90 8.46 -2.28
CA VAL A 75 3.69 8.90 -1.57
C VAL A 75 2.70 9.41 -2.61
N HIS A 76 1.50 8.87 -2.55
CA HIS A 76 0.37 9.29 -3.37
C HIS A 76 -0.62 10.07 -2.51
N GLU A 77 -1.20 11.11 -3.08
CA GLU A 77 -2.27 11.90 -2.47
C GLU A 77 -3.51 11.81 -3.34
N ILE A 78 -4.60 11.37 -2.74
CA ILE A 78 -5.86 11.08 -3.42
C ILE A 78 -6.96 11.93 -2.80
N PRO A 79 -7.60 12.80 -3.60
CA PRO A 79 -8.79 13.50 -3.16
C PRO A 79 -9.90 12.53 -2.77
N MET A 80 -10.56 12.78 -1.65
CA MET A 80 -11.70 11.98 -1.19
C MET A 80 -12.96 12.84 -1.18
N LYS A 81 -14.07 12.25 -1.60
CA LYS A 81 -15.41 12.84 -1.45
C LYS A 81 -16.21 12.07 -0.41
N SER A 82 -17.23 12.71 0.14
CA SER A 82 -18.17 12.04 1.05
C SER A 82 -18.77 10.81 0.37
N GLY A 83 -18.71 9.67 1.06
CA GLY A 83 -19.20 8.38 0.56
C GLY A 83 -18.17 7.55 -0.21
N ASP A 84 -17.04 8.13 -0.64
CA ASP A 84 -15.97 7.35 -1.27
C ASP A 84 -15.40 6.31 -0.28
N VAL A 85 -15.00 5.15 -0.80
CA VAL A 85 -14.45 4.05 0.01
C VAL A 85 -13.09 3.62 -0.54
N ILE A 86 -12.13 3.43 0.35
CA ILE A 86 -10.83 2.83 0.02
C ILE A 86 -10.85 1.38 0.46
N VAL A 87 -10.50 0.47 -0.45
CA VAL A 87 -10.42 -0.96 -0.18
C VAL A 87 -8.95 -1.37 -0.24
N LEU A 88 -8.47 -1.91 0.88
CA LEU A 88 -7.17 -2.55 1.03
C LEU A 88 -7.40 -4.04 1.27
N TYR A 89 -6.62 -4.89 0.62
CA TYR A 89 -6.75 -6.34 0.71
C TYR A 89 -5.40 -7.00 0.49
N SER A 90 -5.19 -8.17 1.07
CA SER A 90 -4.03 -9.02 0.77
C SER A 90 -4.32 -9.96 -0.40
N ASP A 91 -3.27 -10.51 -0.99
CA ASP A 91 -3.28 -11.57 -2.02
C ASP A 91 -4.16 -12.78 -1.67
N GLY A 92 -4.31 -13.11 -0.40
CA GLY A 92 -5.22 -14.18 0.04
C GLY A 92 -6.68 -14.02 -0.44
N LEU A 93 -7.17 -12.80 -0.68
CA LEU A 93 -8.52 -12.58 -1.21
C LEU A 93 -8.65 -12.97 -2.70
N PRO A 94 -7.86 -12.42 -3.65
CA PRO A 94 -7.92 -12.86 -5.03
C PRO A 94 -7.49 -14.33 -5.22
N GLU A 95 -6.55 -14.83 -4.43
CA GLU A 95 -6.12 -16.24 -4.50
C GLU A 95 -7.23 -17.21 -4.08
N ALA A 96 -8.04 -16.85 -3.08
CA ALA A 96 -9.15 -17.68 -2.61
C ALA A 96 -10.25 -17.89 -3.67
N ARG A 97 -10.33 -17.05 -4.71
CA ARG A 97 -11.31 -17.18 -5.80
C ARG A 97 -11.01 -18.31 -6.79
N ASN A 98 -9.77 -18.82 -6.80
CA ASN A 98 -9.32 -19.85 -7.74
C ASN A 98 -9.17 -21.24 -7.08
N ASN A 99 -9.77 -21.43 -5.90
CA ASN A 99 -9.84 -22.73 -5.21
C ASN A 99 -11.23 -23.35 -5.30
#